data_AF-A0A950N7M2-F1
#
_entry.id   AF-A0A950N7M2-F1
#
_cell.length_a   1.000
_cell.length_b   1.000
_cell.length_c   1.000
_cell.angle_alpha   90.00
_cell.angle_beta   90.00
_cell.angle_gamma   90.00
#
_symmetry.space_group_name_H-M   'P 1'
#
loop_
_entity.id
_entity.type
_entity.pdbx_description
1 polymer ?
#
loop_
_entity_poly.entity_id
_entity_poly.type
_entity_poly.pdbx_seq_one_letter_code
_entity_poly.pdbx_strand_id
1 'polypeptide(L)'
;MALAAGGLGQSPAGKAAPTRSSTPTAPTVPAVTAAPAVTPVQDVRVVISIPDQKLAVLVNGKVSRSYKVSTSRYGEGDSWGSWQTPLGRLEVAHKIGGNAPVGAVFKSRQLTGEVLSPNAPGRDPIVSRIIWLRGVEQVNKHAYQRCIYIHGTPQETFLGRKASFGCIRMRSADVVEVFGWLNIGTDVSIVRQSMAQAVKAVQGEVKESLARLNAVPGGTTVATIAKVSAGRSGVRTASVR
;
A
#
# COMPACT_ATOMS: atom_id res chain seq x y z
N MET A 1 -2.71 64.54 4.90
CA MET A 1 -2.39 64.67 6.34
C MET A 1 -1.16 63.81 6.61
N ALA A 2 0.05 64.36 6.46
CA ALA A 2 0.85 65.07 7.49
C ALA A 2 1.34 64.09 8.59
N LEU A 3 2.61 63.62 8.52
CA LEU A 3 3.83 64.10 9.25
C LEU A 3 3.92 63.48 10.67
N ALA A 4 5.02 62.91 11.20
CA ALA A 4 6.43 63.34 11.28
C ALA A 4 7.35 62.10 11.56
N ALA A 5 8.57 61.94 11.04
CA ALA A 5 9.88 62.53 11.43
C ALA A 5 10.27 62.29 12.91
N GLY A 6 11.49 61.90 13.32
CA GLY A 6 12.79 61.70 12.68
C GLY A 6 13.83 61.38 13.78
N GLY A 7 15.09 61.09 13.41
CA GLY A 7 16.18 60.96 14.39
C GLY A 7 17.44 60.28 13.87
N LEU A 8 18.31 61.08 13.24
CA LEU A 8 19.68 60.73 12.82
C LEU A 8 20.67 60.86 13.98
N GLY A 9 21.69 60.00 14.01
CA GLY A 9 22.89 60.16 14.85
C GLY A 9 24.09 59.46 14.21
N GLN A 10 25.09 60.24 13.81
CA GLN A 10 26.27 59.83 13.05
C GLN A 10 27.42 59.28 13.93
N SER A 11 28.32 58.59 13.24
CA SER A 11 29.59 57.92 13.59
C SER A 11 30.68 58.85 14.19
N PRO A 12 31.84 58.36 14.70
CA PRO A 12 32.95 57.97 13.80
C PRO A 12 33.89 56.82 14.28
N ALA A 13 34.87 56.55 13.40
CA ALA A 13 35.76 55.39 13.26
C ALA A 13 36.92 55.22 14.27
N GLY A 14 37.44 53.98 14.35
CA GLY A 14 38.76 53.65 14.91
C GLY A 14 39.30 52.31 14.38
N LYS A 15 40.47 52.32 13.73
CA LYS A 15 41.21 51.19 13.12
C LYS A 15 41.92 50.31 14.17
N ALA A 16 42.04 48.99 13.91
CA ALA A 16 43.30 48.21 13.80
C ALA A 16 43.07 46.68 14.02
N ALA A 17 43.78 45.86 13.21
CA ALA A 17 43.80 44.39 13.20
C ALA A 17 44.92 43.81 14.10
N PRO A 18 45.28 42.51 14.03
CA PRO A 18 44.53 41.27 14.28
C PRO A 18 45.16 40.41 15.40
N THR A 19 44.40 39.57 16.11
CA THR A 19 44.98 38.53 16.99
C THR A 19 44.28 37.18 16.84
N ARG A 20 45.13 36.14 16.89
CA ARG A 20 44.93 34.73 16.50
C ARG A 20 44.02 33.93 17.43
N SER A 21 43.61 32.76 16.91
CA SER A 21 43.35 31.48 17.60
C SER A 21 42.14 31.44 18.55
N SER A 22 41.26 30.44 18.57
CA SER A 22 41.32 29.05 18.12
C SER A 22 39.90 28.49 18.02
N THR A 23 39.59 27.78 16.94
CA THR A 23 38.35 27.02 16.75
C THR A 23 38.33 25.79 17.67
N PRO A 24 37.23 25.48 18.39
CA PRO A 24 37.12 24.20 19.07
C PRO A 24 36.67 23.12 18.08
N THR A 25 37.53 22.14 17.84
CA THR A 25 37.25 20.94 17.04
C THR A 25 36.24 20.06 17.76
N ALA A 26 35.06 19.85 17.15
CA ALA A 26 34.09 18.86 17.60
C ALA A 26 34.62 17.43 17.34
N PRO A 27 34.39 16.46 18.24
CA PRO A 27 34.85 15.09 18.03
C PRO A 27 34.05 14.42 16.90
N THR A 28 34.77 13.91 15.90
CA THR A 28 34.21 13.09 14.81
C THR A 28 33.79 11.72 15.36
N VAL A 29 32.48 11.49 15.46
CA VAL A 29 31.93 10.14 15.67
C VAL A 29 32.09 9.36 14.36
N PRO A 30 32.70 8.16 14.34
CA PRO A 30 32.81 7.38 13.12
C PRO A 30 31.42 6.90 12.70
N ALA A 31 30.99 7.34 11.50
CA ALA A 31 29.78 6.85 10.86
C ALA A 31 29.98 5.37 10.49
N VAL A 32 29.38 4.48 11.27
CA VAL A 32 29.25 3.07 10.89
C VAL A 32 28.16 3.00 9.82
N THR A 33 28.54 3.07 8.55
CA THR A 33 27.62 2.85 7.43
C THR A 33 27.24 1.37 7.41
N ALA A 34 26.17 1.02 8.12
CA ALA A 34 25.50 -0.25 7.90
C ALA A 34 24.89 -0.21 6.49
N ALA A 35 25.37 -1.06 5.59
CA ALA A 35 24.71 -1.29 4.31
C ALA A 35 23.24 -1.68 4.56
N PRO A 36 22.28 -1.17 3.78
CA PRO A 36 20.89 -1.51 3.98
C PRO A 36 20.73 -3.03 3.78
N ALA A 37 20.25 -3.71 4.82
CA ALA A 37 19.82 -5.09 4.71
C ALA A 37 18.75 -5.14 3.62
N VAL A 38 19.06 -5.76 2.49
CA VAL A 38 18.11 -6.02 1.40
C VAL A 38 17.06 -6.96 1.98
N THR A 39 15.98 -6.38 2.49
CA THR A 39 14.85 -7.15 2.98
C THR A 39 14.22 -7.77 1.73
N PRO A 40 14.04 -9.09 1.65
CA PRO A 40 13.44 -9.69 0.47
C PRO A 40 12.07 -9.05 0.25
N VAL A 41 11.91 -8.39 -0.90
CA VAL A 41 10.66 -7.72 -1.28
C VAL A 41 9.60 -8.82 -1.36
N GLN A 42 8.66 -8.81 -0.42
CA GLN A 42 7.56 -9.77 -0.43
C GLN A 42 6.66 -9.48 -1.62
N ASP A 43 6.41 -10.49 -2.47
CA ASP A 43 5.47 -10.36 -3.59
C ASP A 43 4.05 -10.44 -3.03
N VAL A 44 3.44 -9.28 -2.80
CA VAL A 44 2.05 -9.17 -2.34
C VAL A 44 1.14 -8.97 -3.54
N ARG A 45 0.15 -9.85 -3.70
CA ARG A 45 -0.88 -9.76 -4.74
C ARG A 45 -2.27 -9.91 -4.17
N VAL A 46 -3.27 -9.39 -4.86
CA VAL A 46 -4.68 -9.52 -4.51
C VAL A 46 -5.42 -10.25 -5.62
N VAL A 47 -6.26 -11.20 -5.23
CA VAL A 47 -7.20 -11.86 -6.13
C VAL A 47 -8.61 -11.65 -5.62
N ILE A 48 -9.51 -11.22 -6.49
CA ILE A 48 -10.93 -11.04 -6.21
C ILE A 48 -11.72 -11.99 -7.10
N SER A 49 -12.37 -12.97 -6.50
CA SER A 49 -13.25 -13.90 -7.20
C SER A 49 -14.68 -13.36 -7.19
N ILE A 50 -15.21 -13.09 -8.37
CA ILE A 50 -16.61 -12.69 -8.55
C ILE A 50 -17.60 -13.80 -8.16
N PRO A 51 -17.48 -15.07 -8.58
CA PRO A 51 -18.47 -16.08 -8.19
C PRO A 51 -18.48 -16.33 -6.68
N ASP A 52 -17.31 -16.30 -6.02
CA ASP A 52 -17.22 -16.58 -4.59
C ASP A 52 -17.49 -15.34 -3.71
N GLN A 53 -17.55 -14.14 -4.32
CA GLN A 53 -17.64 -12.85 -3.63
C GLN A 53 -16.59 -12.75 -2.50
N LYS A 54 -15.34 -13.07 -2.85
CA LYS A 54 -14.20 -13.07 -1.93
C LYS A 54 -13.01 -12.35 -2.50
N LEU A 55 -12.23 -11.76 -1.60
CA LEU A 55 -10.89 -11.23 -1.85
C LEU A 55 -9.89 -12.08 -1.08
N ALA A 56 -8.77 -12.43 -1.70
CA ALA A 56 -7.64 -13.07 -1.07
C ALA A 56 -6.38 -12.21 -1.24
N VAL A 57 -5.64 -12.04 -0.14
CA VAL A 57 -4.30 -11.46 -0.16
C VAL A 57 -3.30 -12.61 -0.20
N LEU A 58 -2.44 -12.62 -1.20
CA LEU A 58 -1.39 -13.60 -1.37
C LEU A 58 -0.03 -12.97 -1.11
N VAL A 59 0.83 -13.67 -0.38
CA VAL A 59 2.22 -13.30 -0.13
C VAL A 59 3.10 -14.42 -0.68
N ASN A 60 3.94 -14.10 -1.66
CA ASN A 60 4.79 -15.06 -2.38
C ASN A 60 3.97 -16.26 -2.91
N GLY A 61 2.78 -15.97 -3.47
CA GLY A 61 1.85 -16.98 -4.00
C GLY A 61 1.06 -17.78 -2.97
N LYS A 62 1.28 -17.59 -1.65
CA LYS A 62 0.49 -18.27 -0.60
C LYS A 62 -0.60 -17.36 -0.08
N VAL A 63 -1.82 -17.90 0.08
CA VAL A 63 -2.93 -17.15 0.67
C VAL A 63 -2.58 -16.83 2.13
N SER A 64 -2.46 -15.54 2.44
CA SER A 64 -2.25 -15.03 3.81
C SER A 64 -3.58 -14.82 4.51
N ARG A 65 -4.53 -14.18 3.82
CA ARG A 65 -5.86 -13.82 4.33
C ARG A 65 -6.91 -13.89 3.25
N SER A 66 -8.16 -14.14 3.65
CA SER A 66 -9.33 -14.08 2.77
C SER A 66 -10.50 -13.37 3.44
N TYR A 67 -11.24 -12.58 2.67
CA TYR A 67 -12.30 -11.69 3.13
C TYR A 67 -13.54 -11.81 2.25
N LYS A 68 -14.72 -11.63 2.84
CA LYS A 68 -15.95 -11.45 2.08
C LYS A 68 -15.95 -10.07 1.43
N VAL A 69 -16.42 -10.00 0.20
CA VAL A 69 -16.61 -8.73 -0.51
C VAL A 69 -17.99 -8.67 -1.14
N SER A 70 -18.35 -7.49 -1.65
CA SER A 70 -19.47 -7.33 -2.59
C SER A 70 -19.02 -6.58 -3.81
N THR A 71 -19.18 -7.19 -4.98
CA THR A 71 -18.96 -6.56 -6.28
C THR A 71 -20.27 -6.09 -6.89
N SER A 72 -20.23 -5.62 -8.14
CA SER A 72 -21.40 -5.01 -8.76
C SER A 72 -22.54 -6.00 -8.97
N ARG A 73 -23.76 -5.54 -8.66
CA ARG A 73 -25.01 -6.21 -9.04
C ARG A 73 -25.32 -6.14 -10.55
N TYR A 74 -24.67 -5.24 -11.28
CA TYR A 74 -24.85 -5.06 -12.73
C TYR A 74 -23.97 -5.99 -13.57
N GLY A 75 -23.20 -6.88 -12.92
CA GLY A 75 -22.28 -7.80 -13.57
C GLY A 75 -20.90 -7.19 -13.77
N GLU A 76 -20.20 -7.69 -14.78
CA GLU A 76 -18.81 -7.35 -15.03
C GLU A 76 -18.59 -6.68 -16.39
N GLY A 77 -17.69 -5.72 -16.43
CA GLY A 77 -17.44 -4.87 -17.60
C GLY A 77 -16.87 -3.51 -17.21
N ASP A 78 -16.36 -2.79 -18.21
CA ASP A 78 -15.64 -1.53 -18.01
C ASP A 78 -16.13 -0.35 -18.88
N SER A 79 -17.31 -0.48 -19.47
CA SER A 79 -17.92 0.60 -20.24
C SER A 79 -18.36 1.76 -19.33
N TRP A 80 -18.33 2.98 -19.88
CA TRP A 80 -18.87 4.15 -19.22
C TRP A 80 -20.35 3.97 -18.86
N GLY A 81 -20.74 4.41 -17.67
CA GLY A 81 -22.12 4.31 -17.19
C GLY A 81 -22.64 2.88 -16.95
N SER A 82 -21.80 1.83 -17.07
CA SER A 82 -22.27 0.44 -16.92
C SER A 82 -22.55 0.04 -15.48
N TRP A 83 -21.96 0.75 -14.50
CA TRP A 83 -21.95 0.35 -13.09
C TRP A 83 -21.38 -1.05 -12.82
N GLN A 84 -20.72 -1.66 -13.80
CA GLN A 84 -20.15 -3.01 -13.71
C GLN A 84 -18.76 -2.99 -13.07
N THR A 85 -18.39 -4.11 -12.45
CA THR A 85 -17.04 -4.32 -11.91
C THR A 85 -16.11 -4.78 -13.06
N PRO A 86 -14.98 -4.11 -13.31
CA PRO A 86 -14.06 -4.52 -14.37
C PRO A 86 -13.40 -5.86 -14.05
N LEU A 87 -13.05 -6.62 -15.09
CA LEU A 87 -12.28 -7.87 -14.99
C LEU A 87 -10.83 -7.66 -15.41
N GLY A 88 -10.01 -8.67 -15.14
CA GLY A 88 -8.61 -8.71 -15.58
C GLY A 88 -7.67 -8.20 -14.51
N ARG A 89 -6.45 -7.83 -14.94
CA ARG A 89 -5.42 -7.26 -14.05
C ARG A 89 -5.57 -5.76 -13.90
N LEU A 90 -5.48 -5.32 -12.66
CA LEU A 90 -5.45 -3.95 -12.22
C LEU A 90 -4.28 -3.76 -11.26
N GLU A 91 -3.97 -2.52 -10.95
CA GLU A 91 -2.99 -2.15 -9.95
C GLU A 91 -3.58 -1.15 -8.96
N VAL A 92 -3.03 -1.13 -7.74
CA VAL A 92 -3.33 -0.08 -6.76
C VAL A 92 -2.66 1.23 -7.21
N ALA A 93 -3.46 2.20 -7.65
CA ALA A 93 -2.99 3.50 -8.10
C ALA A 93 -2.88 4.52 -6.96
N HIS A 94 -3.85 4.54 -6.05
CA HIS A 94 -3.84 5.42 -4.88
C HIS A 94 -4.45 4.77 -3.65
N LYS A 95 -4.08 5.30 -2.49
CA LYS A 95 -4.56 4.87 -1.18
C LYS A 95 -4.94 6.10 -0.38
N ILE A 96 -6.16 6.15 0.15
CA ILE A 96 -6.69 7.27 0.93
C ILE A 96 -7.27 6.75 2.24
N GLY A 97 -7.05 7.52 3.31
CA GLY A 97 -7.62 7.25 4.63
C GLY A 97 -6.70 6.51 5.61
N GLY A 98 -5.38 6.44 5.37
CA GLY A 98 -4.45 5.67 6.22
C GLY A 98 -4.57 5.95 7.72
N ASN A 99 -4.72 7.22 8.10
CA ASN A 99 -4.86 7.67 9.49
C ASN A 99 -6.31 7.93 9.92
N ALA A 100 -7.29 7.65 9.05
CA ALA A 100 -8.69 7.87 9.38
C ALA A 100 -9.20 6.79 10.35
N PRO A 101 -10.13 7.12 11.27
CA PRO A 101 -10.74 6.12 12.13
C PRO A 101 -11.51 5.07 11.30
N VAL A 102 -11.70 3.88 11.88
CA VAL A 102 -12.57 2.86 11.29
C VAL A 102 -14.00 3.41 11.25
N GLY A 103 -14.69 3.25 10.11
CA GLY A 103 -16.03 3.81 9.89
C GLY A 103 -16.05 5.26 9.41
N ALA A 104 -14.88 5.92 9.31
CA ALA A 104 -14.77 7.29 8.83
C ALA A 104 -15.37 7.48 7.43
N VAL A 105 -16.23 8.47 7.24
CA VAL A 105 -16.93 8.75 5.99
C VAL A 105 -16.09 9.59 5.03
N PHE A 106 -16.09 9.19 3.76
CA PHE A 106 -15.45 9.94 2.67
C PHE A 106 -16.49 10.41 1.66
N LYS A 107 -16.39 11.70 1.29
CA LYS A 107 -17.15 12.29 0.17
C LYS A 107 -16.16 12.87 -0.82
N SER A 108 -16.30 12.51 -2.09
CA SER A 108 -15.36 12.94 -3.15
C SER A 108 -13.88 12.66 -2.82
N ARG A 109 -13.61 11.58 -2.05
CA ARG A 109 -12.28 11.18 -1.53
C ARG A 109 -11.72 12.06 -0.40
N GLN A 110 -12.53 12.94 0.17
CA GLN A 110 -12.16 13.77 1.32
C GLN A 110 -12.88 13.28 2.57
N LEU A 111 -12.16 13.28 3.70
CA LEU A 111 -12.71 12.93 5.01
C LEU A 111 -13.76 13.98 5.42
N THR A 112 -14.93 13.54 5.88
CA THR A 112 -16.01 14.46 6.28
C THR A 112 -16.02 14.77 7.77
N GLY A 113 -15.33 13.97 8.59
CA GLY A 113 -15.39 14.02 10.05
C GLY A 113 -16.47 13.12 10.67
N GLU A 114 -17.41 12.61 9.86
CA GLU A 114 -18.41 11.64 10.31
C GLU A 114 -17.79 10.24 10.43
N VAL A 115 -18.23 9.48 11.43
CA VAL A 115 -17.86 8.08 11.65
C VAL A 115 -19.12 7.25 11.82
N LEU A 116 -19.28 6.22 10.99
CA LEU A 116 -20.44 5.34 11.01
C LEU A 116 -20.10 3.97 11.58
N SER A 117 -20.97 3.48 12.45
CA SER A 117 -20.97 2.08 12.87
C SER A 117 -21.41 1.15 11.74
N PRO A 118 -20.99 -0.12 11.74
CA PRO A 118 -21.52 -1.13 10.83
C PRO A 118 -23.05 -1.19 10.88
N ASN A 119 -23.66 -1.18 9.71
CA ASN A 119 -25.09 -1.20 9.45
C ASN A 119 -25.87 -0.02 10.07
N ALA A 120 -25.21 1.12 10.28
CA ALA A 120 -25.91 2.35 10.64
C ALA A 120 -27.00 2.67 9.58
N PRO A 121 -28.21 3.06 10.01
CA PRO A 121 -29.30 3.36 9.10
C PRO A 121 -29.00 4.59 8.24
N GLY A 122 -29.57 4.62 7.04
CA GLY A 122 -29.50 5.78 6.15
C GLY A 122 -28.66 5.53 4.92
N ARG A 123 -27.74 6.46 4.64
CA ARG A 123 -27.01 6.52 3.36
C ARG A 123 -25.93 5.45 3.28
N ASP A 124 -25.40 5.23 2.07
CA ASP A 124 -24.33 4.26 1.78
C ASP A 124 -23.04 4.97 1.33
N PRO A 125 -22.41 5.78 2.20
CA PRO A 125 -21.15 6.39 1.87
C PRO A 125 -20.02 5.37 1.81
N ILE A 126 -18.93 5.75 1.15
CA ILE A 126 -17.66 5.04 1.28
C ILE A 126 -17.08 5.34 2.65
N VAL A 127 -16.67 4.31 3.39
CA VAL A 127 -16.11 4.45 4.73
C VAL A 127 -14.73 3.79 4.88
N SER A 128 -14.03 4.14 5.96
CA SER A 128 -12.79 3.56 6.45
C SER A 128 -11.59 3.82 5.54
N ARG A 129 -11.52 3.22 4.36
CA ARG A 129 -10.37 3.30 3.44
C ARG A 129 -10.85 3.30 2.00
N ILE A 130 -10.06 3.96 1.13
CA ILE A 130 -10.24 3.89 -0.32
C ILE A 130 -8.92 3.42 -0.94
N ILE A 131 -8.98 2.32 -1.68
CA ILE A 131 -7.88 1.81 -2.49
C ILE A 131 -8.34 1.95 -3.95
N TRP A 132 -7.73 2.89 -4.66
CA TRP A 132 -8.13 3.23 -6.03
C TRP A 132 -7.39 2.35 -7.02
N LEU A 133 -8.15 1.65 -7.87
CA LEU A 133 -7.61 0.74 -8.87
C LEU A 133 -7.44 1.42 -10.23
N ARG A 134 -6.37 1.06 -10.94
CA ARG A 134 -6.14 1.40 -12.36
C ARG A 134 -6.06 0.11 -13.15
N GLY A 135 -6.78 0.06 -14.27
CA GLY A 135 -6.67 -1.05 -15.20
C GLY A 135 -5.34 -1.02 -15.95
N VAL A 136 -4.70 -2.18 -16.10
CA VAL A 136 -3.46 -2.35 -16.87
C VAL A 136 -3.69 -3.15 -18.16
N GLU A 137 -4.96 -3.43 -18.49
CA GLU A 137 -5.36 -4.18 -19.68
C GLU A 137 -6.44 -3.41 -20.45
N GLN A 138 -6.55 -3.65 -21.76
CA GLN A 138 -7.51 -2.94 -22.60
C GLN A 138 -8.97 -3.15 -22.15
N VAL A 139 -9.27 -4.31 -21.55
CA VAL A 139 -10.60 -4.68 -21.04
C VAL A 139 -11.01 -3.90 -19.78
N ASN A 140 -10.07 -3.23 -19.10
CA ASN A 140 -10.30 -2.49 -17.86
C ASN A 140 -9.69 -1.07 -17.88
N LYS A 141 -9.40 -0.54 -19.07
CA LYS A 141 -8.73 0.75 -19.30
C LYS A 141 -9.43 1.97 -18.69
N HIS A 142 -10.73 1.90 -18.42
CA HIS A 142 -11.53 2.98 -17.81
C HIS A 142 -11.67 2.84 -16.29
N ALA A 143 -11.19 1.76 -15.68
CA ALA A 143 -11.42 1.48 -14.26
C ALA A 143 -10.99 2.64 -13.35
N TYR A 144 -9.88 3.30 -13.67
CA TYR A 144 -9.41 4.45 -12.91
C TYR A 144 -10.37 5.64 -13.01
N GLN A 145 -10.73 6.05 -14.23
CA GLN A 145 -11.60 7.21 -14.45
C GLN A 145 -13.04 6.95 -13.96
N ARG A 146 -13.48 5.69 -13.99
CA ARG A 146 -14.77 5.24 -13.42
C ARG A 146 -14.74 5.12 -11.89
N CYS A 147 -13.63 5.48 -11.25
CA CYS A 147 -13.49 5.48 -9.79
C CYS A 147 -13.75 4.10 -9.15
N ILE A 148 -13.21 3.03 -9.76
CA ILE A 148 -13.32 1.69 -9.20
C ILE A 148 -12.40 1.55 -7.98
N TYR A 149 -13.01 1.28 -6.83
CA TYR A 149 -12.32 1.20 -5.53
C TYR A 149 -12.48 -0.16 -4.87
N ILE A 150 -11.49 -0.55 -4.07
CA ILE A 150 -11.71 -1.42 -2.91
C ILE A 150 -11.91 -0.50 -1.70
N HIS A 151 -13.04 -0.61 -1.02
CA HIS A 151 -13.39 0.31 0.05
C HIS A 151 -14.26 -0.32 1.15
N GLY A 152 -14.31 0.33 2.32
CA GLY A 152 -15.21 -0.04 3.41
C GLY A 152 -16.64 0.41 3.13
N THR A 153 -17.62 -0.35 3.59
CA THR A 153 -19.05 0.00 3.53
C THR A 153 -19.69 -0.05 4.91
N PRO A 154 -20.66 0.83 5.24
CA PRO A 154 -21.51 0.62 6.39
C PRO A 154 -22.51 -0.52 6.16
N GLN A 155 -22.80 -0.94 4.93
CA GLN A 155 -23.76 -2.00 4.62
C GLN A 155 -23.15 -3.42 4.71
N GLU A 156 -22.53 -3.75 5.85
CA GLU A 156 -21.80 -5.02 6.02
C GLU A 156 -22.71 -6.26 5.90
N THR A 157 -24.01 -6.12 6.16
CA THR A 157 -25.03 -7.17 5.95
C THR A 157 -25.18 -7.62 4.50
N PHE A 158 -24.70 -6.85 3.52
CA PHE A 158 -24.73 -7.22 2.11
C PHE A 158 -23.46 -7.93 1.63
N LEU A 159 -22.42 -8.05 2.45
CA LEU A 159 -21.16 -8.69 2.07
C LEU A 159 -21.34 -10.19 1.77
N GLY A 160 -20.68 -10.67 0.72
CA GLY A 160 -20.80 -12.05 0.22
C GLY A 160 -21.84 -12.22 -0.89
N ARG A 161 -22.47 -11.13 -1.36
CA ARG A 161 -23.33 -11.10 -2.56
C ARG A 161 -23.03 -9.86 -3.40
N LYS A 162 -23.37 -9.92 -4.69
CA LYS A 162 -23.29 -8.78 -5.59
C LYS A 162 -24.27 -7.68 -5.15
N ALA A 163 -23.76 -6.51 -4.77
CA ALA A 163 -24.56 -5.44 -4.16
C ALA A 163 -24.06 -4.02 -4.48
N SER A 164 -22.88 -3.86 -5.09
CA SER A 164 -22.31 -2.55 -5.38
C SER A 164 -22.73 -2.02 -6.76
N PHE A 165 -22.23 -0.83 -7.11
CA PHE A 165 -22.39 -0.16 -8.40
C PHE A 165 -21.06 -0.09 -9.18
N GLY A 166 -20.17 -1.08 -8.98
CA GLY A 166 -18.91 -1.22 -9.71
C GLY A 166 -17.72 -1.47 -8.80
N CYS A 167 -17.71 -0.83 -7.63
CA CYS A 167 -16.66 -0.97 -6.63
C CYS A 167 -16.68 -2.33 -5.91
N ILE A 168 -15.62 -2.62 -5.16
CA ILE A 168 -15.46 -3.80 -4.33
C ILE A 168 -15.63 -3.35 -2.87
N ARG A 169 -16.76 -3.73 -2.28
CA ARG A 169 -17.09 -3.38 -0.90
C ARG A 169 -16.51 -4.41 0.06
N MET A 170 -16.01 -3.93 1.19
CA MET A 170 -15.46 -4.74 2.28
C MET A 170 -16.01 -4.27 3.62
N ARG A 171 -15.93 -5.16 4.61
CA ARG A 171 -16.12 -4.80 6.02
C ARG A 171 -15.09 -3.75 6.43
N SER A 172 -15.49 -2.83 7.31
CA SER A 172 -14.66 -1.69 7.69
C SER A 172 -13.34 -2.09 8.37
N ALA A 173 -13.36 -3.10 9.23
CA ALA A 173 -12.14 -3.64 9.83
C ALA A 173 -11.24 -4.33 8.79
N ASP A 174 -11.84 -5.15 7.92
CA ASP A 174 -11.13 -5.94 6.91
C ASP A 174 -10.42 -5.05 5.87
N VAL A 175 -11.07 -3.98 5.41
CA VAL A 175 -10.43 -3.06 4.45
C VAL A 175 -9.27 -2.29 5.09
N VAL A 176 -9.30 -2.04 6.39
CA VAL A 176 -8.21 -1.39 7.12
C VAL A 176 -7.00 -2.33 7.19
N GLU A 177 -7.23 -3.61 7.46
CA GLU A 177 -6.18 -4.62 7.40
C GLU A 177 -5.60 -4.73 5.98
N VAL A 178 -6.45 -4.95 4.95
CA VAL A 178 -6.02 -5.03 3.55
C VAL A 178 -5.25 -3.78 3.13
N PHE A 179 -5.71 -2.58 3.52
CA PHE A 179 -5.00 -1.34 3.26
C PHE A 179 -3.56 -1.35 3.81
N GLY A 180 -3.31 -1.99 4.95
CA GLY A 180 -1.96 -2.15 5.51
C GLY A 180 -1.06 -3.08 4.69
N TRP A 181 -1.63 -4.09 4.02
CA TRP A 181 -0.90 -5.04 3.18
C TRP A 181 -0.48 -4.46 1.82
N LEU A 182 -1.30 -3.59 1.22
CA LEU A 182 -1.10 -3.18 -0.18
C LEU A 182 -0.21 -1.94 -0.30
N ASN A 183 0.72 -1.96 -1.25
CA ASN A 183 1.47 -0.79 -1.66
C ASN A 183 0.89 -0.21 -2.95
N ILE A 184 1.28 1.01 -3.31
CA ILE A 184 1.02 1.52 -4.66
C ILE A 184 1.76 0.60 -5.65
N GLY A 185 1.08 0.22 -6.74
CA GLY A 185 1.58 -0.74 -7.73
C GLY A 185 1.33 -2.22 -7.37
N THR A 186 0.71 -2.54 -6.22
CA THR A 186 0.31 -3.92 -5.93
C THR A 186 -0.67 -4.43 -6.98
N ASP A 187 -0.39 -5.62 -7.54
CA ASP A 187 -1.25 -6.30 -8.51
C ASP A 187 -2.58 -6.75 -7.88
N VAL A 188 -3.66 -6.47 -8.60
CA VAL A 188 -5.03 -6.83 -8.23
C VAL A 188 -5.69 -7.50 -9.42
N SER A 189 -6.00 -8.78 -9.29
CA SER A 189 -6.70 -9.55 -10.32
C SER A 189 -8.17 -9.75 -9.97
N ILE A 190 -9.09 -9.34 -10.85
CA ILE A 190 -10.53 -9.57 -10.70
C ILE A 190 -10.99 -10.61 -11.73
N VAL A 191 -11.52 -11.73 -11.25
CA VAL A 191 -11.65 -12.95 -12.04
C VAL A 191 -13.03 -13.60 -11.95
N ARG A 192 -13.41 -14.35 -13.00
CA ARG A 192 -14.66 -15.15 -13.06
C ARG A 192 -14.48 -16.59 -12.58
N GLN A 193 -13.26 -16.97 -12.25
CA GLN A 193 -12.91 -18.27 -11.70
C GLN A 193 -13.23 -18.32 -10.20
N SER A 194 -13.42 -19.53 -9.66
CA SER A 194 -13.49 -19.70 -8.20
C SER A 194 -12.18 -19.26 -7.55
N MET A 195 -12.23 -18.89 -6.28
CA MET A 195 -11.05 -18.47 -5.53
C MET A 195 -9.97 -19.57 -5.53
N ALA A 196 -10.37 -20.84 -5.42
CA ALA A 196 -9.44 -21.97 -5.47
C ALA A 196 -8.69 -22.05 -6.82
N GLN A 197 -9.40 -21.90 -7.94
CA GLN A 197 -8.79 -21.89 -9.27
C GLN A 197 -7.88 -20.68 -9.47
N ALA A 198 -8.32 -19.51 -9.03
CA ALA A 198 -7.58 -18.28 -9.17
C ALA A 198 -6.28 -18.27 -8.35
N VAL A 199 -6.32 -18.75 -7.11
CA VAL A 199 -5.12 -18.91 -6.26
C VAL A 199 -4.12 -19.88 -6.92
N LYS A 200 -4.61 -20.99 -7.49
CA LYS A 200 -3.74 -21.95 -8.20
C LYS A 200 -3.07 -21.31 -9.41
N ALA A 201 -3.76 -20.43 -10.15
CA ALA A 201 -3.18 -19.70 -11.27
C ALA A 201 -2.03 -18.78 -10.82
N VAL A 202 -2.24 -17.97 -9.77
CA VAL A 202 -1.18 -17.10 -9.22
C VAL A 202 0.02 -17.91 -8.72
N GLN A 203 -0.21 -19.05 -8.07
CA GLN A 203 0.87 -19.95 -7.65
C GLN A 203 1.69 -20.49 -8.83
N GLY A 204 1.02 -20.80 -9.96
CA GLY A 204 1.67 -21.18 -11.20
C GLY A 204 2.58 -20.08 -11.75
N GLU A 205 2.08 -18.85 -11.83
CA GLU A 205 2.83 -17.68 -12.30
C GLU A 205 4.07 -17.38 -11.43
N VAL A 206 3.92 -17.45 -10.10
CA VAL A 206 5.03 -17.26 -9.17
C VAL A 206 6.09 -18.34 -9.36
N LYS A 207 5.67 -19.61 -9.49
CA LYS A 207 6.59 -20.74 -9.74
C LYS A 207 7.34 -20.56 -11.06
N GLU A 208 6.65 -20.16 -12.11
CA GLU A 208 7.26 -19.92 -13.42
C GLU A 208 8.24 -18.74 -13.39
N SER A 209 7.88 -17.65 -12.72
CA SER A 209 8.76 -16.49 -12.54
C SER A 209 10.03 -16.85 -11.78
N LEU A 210 9.91 -17.63 -10.71
CA LEU A 210 11.06 -18.16 -9.97
C LEU A 210 11.93 -19.09 -10.83
N ALA A 211 11.31 -19.96 -11.64
CA ALA A 211 12.04 -20.83 -12.55
C ALA A 211 12.82 -20.02 -13.60
N ARG A 212 12.22 -18.98 -14.18
CA ARG A 212 12.86 -18.07 -15.14
C ARG A 212 14.05 -17.34 -14.52
N LEU A 213 13.90 -16.82 -13.29
CA LEU A 213 15.00 -16.16 -12.57
C LEU A 213 16.18 -17.10 -12.30
N ASN A 214 15.90 -18.35 -11.94
CA ASN A 214 16.95 -19.36 -11.69
C ASN A 214 17.60 -19.89 -12.98
N ALA A 215 16.95 -19.71 -14.14
CA ALA A 215 17.46 -20.16 -15.44
C ALA A 215 18.41 -19.15 -16.11
N VAL A 216 18.58 -17.93 -15.57
CA VAL A 216 19.51 -16.93 -16.10
C VAL A 216 20.96 -17.34 -15.76
N PRO A 217 21.81 -17.71 -16.75
CA PRO A 217 23.20 -18.09 -16.49
C PRO A 217 23.99 -16.88 -15.96
N GLY A 218 24.64 -17.02 -14.81
CA GLY A 218 25.44 -15.96 -14.18
C GLY A 218 24.71 -15.10 -13.13
N GLY A 219 23.42 -15.35 -12.86
CA GLY A 219 22.70 -14.72 -11.77
C GLY A 219 22.99 -15.37 -10.41
N THR A 220 23.31 -14.58 -9.39
CA THR A 220 23.46 -15.05 -8.01
C THR A 220 22.22 -15.83 -7.58
N THR A 221 22.38 -17.14 -7.39
CA THR A 221 21.29 -18.03 -6.98
C THR A 221 20.73 -17.60 -5.63
N VAL A 222 19.40 -17.51 -5.52
CA VAL A 222 18.68 -17.24 -4.25
C VAL A 222 19.01 -18.30 -3.18
N ALA A 223 19.49 -19.48 -3.60
CA ALA A 223 19.99 -20.55 -2.73
C ALA A 223 21.20 -20.15 -1.87
N THR A 224 21.89 -19.04 -2.16
CA THR A 224 23.07 -18.60 -1.39
C THR A 224 22.69 -17.76 -0.15
N ILE A 225 21.50 -17.15 -0.11
CA ILE A 225 21.12 -16.23 0.98
C ILE A 225 20.69 -16.99 2.27
N ALA A 226 20.24 -18.24 2.14
CA ALA A 226 19.76 -19.03 3.29
C ALA A 226 20.87 -19.77 4.07
N LYS A 227 22.11 -19.83 3.58
CA LYS A 227 23.21 -20.60 4.23
C LYS A 227 24.26 -19.75 4.95
N VAL A 228 24.23 -18.42 4.81
CA VAL A 228 25.23 -17.55 5.47
C VAL A 228 24.86 -17.20 6.92
N SER A 229 23.61 -17.40 7.35
CA SER A 229 23.18 -17.09 8.74
C SER A 229 23.35 -18.22 9.77
N ALA A 230 23.78 -19.43 9.35
CA ALA A 230 23.88 -20.60 10.24
C ALA A 230 25.31 -20.91 10.72
N GLY A 231 26.30 -20.04 10.45
CA GLY A 231 27.72 -20.34 10.64
C GLY A 231 28.50 -19.35 11.50
N ARG A 232 27.99 -18.94 12.67
CA ARG A 232 28.85 -18.32 13.71
C ARG A 232 28.21 -18.35 15.10
N SER A 233 28.31 -19.48 15.79
CA SER A 233 28.28 -19.48 17.26
C SER A 233 29.36 -20.45 17.75
N GLY A 234 30.39 -19.88 18.36
CA GLY A 234 31.57 -20.61 18.79
C GLY A 234 32.66 -19.68 19.30
N VAL A 235 32.32 -18.77 20.23
CA VAL A 235 33.31 -18.06 21.04
C VAL A 235 33.55 -18.89 22.29
N ARG A 236 34.73 -19.51 22.36
CA ARG A 236 35.25 -20.15 23.57
C ARG A 236 35.72 -19.05 24.52
N THR A 237 35.24 -19.07 25.76
CA THR A 237 35.80 -18.30 26.88
C THR A 237 37.09 -18.99 27.35
N ALA A 238 38.20 -18.27 27.27
CA ALA A 238 39.46 -18.66 27.89
C ALA A 238 39.54 -18.06 29.30
N SER A 239 39.69 -18.93 30.28
CA SER A 239 40.02 -18.60 31.67
C SER A 239 41.48 -18.19 31.76
N VAL A 240 41.78 -17.07 32.43
CA VAL A 240 43.13 -16.73 32.90
C VAL A 240 43.04 -16.46 34.40
N ARG A 241 44.03 -17.04 35.06
CA ARG A 241 44.26 -17.17 36.51
C ARG A 241 44.41 -15.85 37.24
#